data_AF-A0A2T3KKX4-F1
#
_entry.id   AF-A0A2T3KKX4-F1
#
_cell.length_a   1.000
_cell.length_b   1.000
_cell.length_c   1.000
_cell.angle_alpha   90.00
_cell.angle_beta   90.00
_cell.angle_gamma   90.00
#
_symmetry.space_group_name_H-M   'P 1'
#
loop_
_entity.id
_entity.type
_entity.pdbx_description
1 polymer ?
#
loop_
_entity_poly.entity_id
_entity_poly.type
_entity_poly.pdbx_seq_one_letter_code
_entity_poly.pdbx_strand_id
1 'polypeptide(L)'
;MFSFFKKFFHEQNTNPQQKQITPPAISYDVFWGDFVKHYESAAPSNPELPKLNHDSKMTIREILNPVFEADSLIAQKVELRKIGRTIISRRAYVTAYCDNIQQVSSLAQYLNILKSVNVELSIKTEMELISASKELAQWFPVVLCAALALKDYRSDGWLHCYTILYEFHARQLIEHGQVFQYISDDNAIQEEPTTKQCLSLSNIILLEKFMDMFHQKIMTGDASTYNFQKLIDSLINEEYLHL
;
A
#
# COMPACT_ATOMS: atom_id res chain seq x y z
N MET A 1 -16.36 1.10 -14.60
CA MET A 1 -15.08 1.32 -13.89
C MET A 1 -14.48 2.76 -13.93
N PHE A 2 -13.73 3.18 -14.97
CA PHE A 2 -12.89 4.40 -14.91
C PHE A 2 -13.66 5.70 -14.66
N SER A 3 -14.89 5.81 -15.15
CA SER A 3 -15.77 6.96 -14.92
C SER A 3 -16.26 7.05 -13.47
N PHE A 4 -16.51 5.90 -12.82
CA PHE A 4 -16.88 5.81 -11.41
C PHE A 4 -15.72 6.23 -10.52
N PHE A 5 -14.55 5.65 -10.74
CA PHE A 5 -13.32 6.00 -10.03
C PHE A 5 -12.90 7.44 -10.27
N LYS A 6 -13.00 7.95 -11.51
CA LYS A 6 -12.83 9.38 -11.77
C LYS A 6 -13.78 10.20 -10.91
N LYS A 7 -15.09 9.96 -10.91
CA LYS A 7 -16.04 10.69 -10.04
C LYS A 7 -15.64 10.66 -8.56
N PHE A 8 -15.15 9.52 -8.08
CA PHE A 8 -14.70 9.33 -6.70
C PHE A 8 -13.53 10.22 -6.27
N PHE A 9 -12.61 10.46 -7.21
CA PHE A 9 -11.41 11.26 -6.98
C PHE A 9 -11.50 12.66 -7.60
N HIS A 10 -12.58 12.97 -8.31
CA HIS A 10 -12.78 14.22 -9.03
C HIS A 10 -13.72 15.21 -8.31
N GLU A 11 -14.17 14.91 -7.09
CA GLU A 11 -14.54 15.96 -6.14
C GLU A 11 -13.27 16.76 -5.80
N GLN A 12 -12.90 17.65 -6.71
CA GLN A 12 -12.07 18.79 -6.42
C GLN A 12 -12.93 19.71 -5.57
N ASN A 13 -12.52 19.98 -4.33
CA ASN A 13 -12.96 21.19 -3.66
C ASN A 13 -12.43 22.36 -4.48
N THR A 14 -13.25 22.84 -5.42
CA THR A 14 -13.01 24.07 -6.17
C THR A 14 -13.25 25.24 -5.22
N ASN A 15 -12.21 25.60 -4.47
CA ASN A 15 -12.08 26.95 -3.91
C ASN A 15 -10.60 27.38 -3.99
N PRO A 16 -10.17 27.99 -5.11
CA PRO A 16 -8.77 28.36 -5.33
C PRO A 16 -8.32 29.64 -4.59
N GLN A 17 -9.07 30.12 -3.58
CA GLN A 17 -8.83 31.45 -2.97
C GLN A 17 -8.81 31.48 -1.44
N GLN A 18 -8.33 30.44 -0.79
CA GLN A 18 -7.71 30.65 0.52
C GLN A 18 -6.21 30.50 0.33
N LYS A 19 -5.48 31.61 0.51
CA LYS A 19 -4.06 31.55 0.87
C LYS A 19 -3.98 30.78 2.19
N GLN A 20 -4.06 29.46 2.12
CA GLN A 20 -3.81 28.61 3.27
C GLN A 20 -2.35 28.80 3.59
N ILE A 21 -2.09 29.51 4.69
CA ILE A 21 -0.80 29.45 5.34
C ILE A 21 -0.64 27.97 5.70
N THR A 22 0.29 27.30 5.03
CA THR A 22 0.59 25.90 5.30
C THR A 22 0.94 25.79 6.77
N PRO A 23 0.24 24.96 7.56
CA PRO A 23 0.56 24.82 8.97
C PRO A 23 2.03 24.39 9.11
N PRO A 24 2.79 24.98 10.06
CA PRO A 24 4.16 24.57 10.30
C PRO A 24 4.20 23.09 10.67
N ALA A 25 5.34 22.44 10.44
CA ALA A 25 5.58 21.08 10.90
C ALA A 25 5.31 20.94 12.41
N ILE A 26 4.73 19.81 12.81
CA ILE A 26 4.67 19.43 14.21
C ILE A 26 6.10 19.14 14.66
N SER A 27 6.53 19.78 15.74
CA SER A 27 7.86 19.55 16.33
C SER A 27 8.04 18.10 16.73
N TYR A 28 9.28 17.60 16.62
CA TYR A 28 9.65 16.24 17.01
C TYR A 28 9.09 15.80 18.37
N ASP A 29 9.26 16.60 19.42
CA ASP A 29 8.83 16.22 20.78
C ASP A 29 7.32 16.01 20.89
N VAL A 30 6.54 16.88 20.24
CA VAL A 30 5.07 16.77 20.20
C VAL A 30 4.65 15.53 19.41
N PHE A 31 5.20 15.34 18.21
CA PHE A 31 4.94 14.15 17.41
C PHE A 31 5.27 12.87 18.19
N TRP A 32 6.45 12.83 18.81
CA TRP A 32 6.96 11.65 19.48
C TRP A 32 6.14 11.32 20.73
N GLY A 33 5.73 12.33 21.51
CA GLY A 33 4.83 12.16 22.63
C GLY A 33 3.49 11.53 22.22
N ASP A 34 2.87 12.05 21.15
CA ASP A 34 1.61 11.51 20.62
C ASP A 34 1.79 10.10 20.02
N PHE A 35 2.88 9.87 19.29
CA PHE A 35 3.24 8.57 18.72
C PHE A 35 3.35 7.50 19.81
N VAL A 36 4.14 7.74 20.86
CA VAL A 36 4.36 6.79 21.96
C VAL A 36 3.05 6.45 22.63
N LYS A 37 2.20 7.45 22.89
CA LYS A 37 0.88 7.24 23.50
C LYS A 37 0.01 6.31 22.65
N HIS A 38 -0.04 6.51 21.34
CA HIS A 38 -0.80 5.63 20.44
C HIS A 38 -0.20 4.23 20.34
N TYR A 39 1.13 4.14 20.29
CA TYR A 39 1.87 2.87 20.23
C TYR A 39 1.61 2.01 21.48
N GLU A 40 1.76 2.59 22.67
CA GLU A 40 1.52 1.90 23.94
C GLU A 40 0.05 1.51 24.11
N SER A 41 -0.89 2.32 23.60
CA SER A 41 -2.31 1.97 23.60
C SER A 41 -2.65 0.81 22.66
N ALA A 42 -1.88 0.60 21.58
CA ALA A 42 -2.10 -0.48 20.62
C ALA A 42 -1.43 -1.80 21.05
N ALA A 43 -0.36 -1.74 21.85
CA ALA A 43 0.43 -2.89 22.28
C ALA A 43 -0.39 -4.03 22.95
N PRO A 44 -1.40 -3.78 23.81
CA PRO A 44 -2.18 -4.86 24.43
C PRO A 44 -2.98 -5.69 23.44
N SER A 45 -3.37 -5.10 22.31
CA SER A 45 -4.19 -5.73 21.27
C SER A 45 -3.37 -6.29 20.11
N ASN A 46 -2.05 -6.04 20.10
CA ASN A 46 -1.14 -6.44 19.04
C ASN A 46 0.08 -7.15 19.67
N PRO A 47 -0.02 -8.46 19.99
CA PRO A 47 1.04 -9.19 20.66
C PRO A 47 2.33 -9.29 19.84
N GLU A 48 2.26 -9.05 18.53
CA GLU A 48 3.40 -8.99 17.61
C GLU A 48 4.08 -7.61 17.55
N LEU A 49 3.52 -6.61 18.23
CA LEU A 49 4.09 -5.26 18.29
C LEU A 49 5.41 -5.29 19.08
N PRO A 50 6.54 -4.82 18.52
CA PRO A 50 7.81 -4.81 19.22
C PRO A 50 7.75 -3.98 20.51
N LYS A 51 8.51 -4.38 21.53
CA LYS A 51 8.73 -3.50 22.68
C LYS A 51 9.46 -2.24 22.20
N LEU A 52 8.97 -1.08 22.65
CA LEU A 52 9.57 0.22 22.35
C LEU A 52 10.81 0.49 23.24
N ASN A 53 11.82 -0.37 23.12
CA ASN A 53 13.11 -0.24 23.81
C ASN A 53 14.03 0.79 23.08
N HIS A 54 15.25 1.01 23.60
CA HIS A 54 16.16 2.00 23.01
C HIS A 54 16.45 1.75 21.52
N ASP A 55 16.74 0.50 21.15
CA ASP A 55 17.08 0.13 19.78
C ASP A 55 15.91 0.31 18.82
N SER A 56 14.70 -0.16 19.19
CA SER A 56 13.49 0.03 18.39
C SER A 56 13.18 1.51 18.18
N LYS A 57 13.42 2.36 19.19
CA LYS A 57 13.23 3.82 19.07
C LYS A 57 14.21 4.42 18.06
N MET A 58 15.45 3.97 18.05
CA MET A 58 16.45 4.40 17.07
C MET A 58 16.04 4.00 15.65
N THR A 59 15.65 2.74 15.43
CA THR A 59 15.22 2.26 14.11
C THR A 59 13.95 2.97 13.61
N ILE A 60 12.94 3.16 14.48
CA ILE A 60 11.73 3.91 14.12
C ILE A 60 12.10 5.35 13.74
N ARG A 61 13.03 5.96 14.47
CA ARG A 61 13.48 7.32 14.18
C ARG A 61 14.15 7.41 12.81
N GLU A 62 15.01 6.46 12.46
CA GLU A 62 15.67 6.41 11.16
C GLU A 62 14.67 6.29 10.02
N ILE A 63 13.66 5.42 10.15
CA ILE A 63 12.62 5.23 9.12
C ILE A 63 11.72 6.47 8.98
N LEU A 64 11.37 7.11 10.10
CA LEU A 64 10.55 8.32 10.10
C LEU A 64 11.37 9.60 9.90
N ASN A 65 12.69 9.52 9.69
CA ASN A 65 13.55 10.69 9.53
C ASN A 65 13.06 11.67 8.45
N PRO A 66 12.58 11.22 7.27
CA PRO A 66 12.00 12.12 6.27
C PRO A 66 10.78 12.91 6.80
N VAL A 67 9.99 12.32 7.71
CA VAL A 67 8.85 13.01 8.36
C VAL A 67 9.33 14.07 9.33
N PHE A 68 10.48 13.87 9.99
CA PHE A 68 11.03 14.85 10.92
C PHE A 68 11.76 16.01 10.23
N GLU A 69 12.33 15.76 9.05
CA GLU A 69 13.04 16.77 8.25
C GLU A 69 12.10 17.66 7.43
N ALA A 70 10.84 17.25 7.26
CA ALA A 70 9.84 18.02 6.54
C ALA A 70 9.50 19.35 7.25
N ASP A 71 9.44 20.43 6.46
CA ASP A 71 9.30 21.82 6.93
C ASP A 71 7.87 22.25 7.26
N SER A 72 6.89 21.48 6.82
CA SER A 72 5.47 21.79 6.93
C SER A 72 4.66 20.54 7.27
N LEU A 73 3.52 20.72 7.93
CA LEU A 73 2.64 19.61 8.29
C LEU A 73 2.18 18.82 7.05
N ILE A 74 1.99 19.50 5.91
CA ILE A 74 1.65 18.85 4.64
C ILE A 74 2.81 17.97 4.17
N ALA A 75 4.05 18.48 4.19
CA ALA A 75 5.22 17.69 3.82
C ALA A 75 5.41 16.47 4.76
N GLN A 76 5.22 16.64 6.08
CA GLN A 76 5.28 15.53 7.04
C GLN A 76 4.29 14.40 6.68
N LYS A 77 3.05 14.78 6.32
CA LYS A 77 2.01 13.83 5.90
C LYS A 77 2.37 13.14 4.59
N VAL A 78 2.89 13.88 3.61
CA VAL A 78 3.33 13.33 2.32
C VAL A 78 4.46 12.32 2.51
N GLU A 79 5.48 12.65 3.31
CA GLU A 79 6.57 11.71 3.62
C GLU A 79 6.05 10.47 4.34
N LEU A 80 5.14 10.62 5.31
CA LEU A 80 4.52 9.47 5.96
C LEU A 80 3.73 8.60 4.98
N ARG A 81 2.98 9.20 4.04
CA ARG A 81 2.22 8.47 3.02
C ARG A 81 3.15 7.73 2.06
N LYS A 82 4.33 8.27 1.73
CA LYS A 82 5.36 7.59 0.92
C LYS A 82 5.90 6.36 1.66
N ILE A 83 6.28 6.53 2.92
CA ILE A 83 6.73 5.44 3.80
C ILE A 83 5.63 4.35 3.91
N GLY A 84 4.40 4.78 4.16
CA GLY A 84 3.23 3.91 4.27
C GLY A 84 2.95 3.13 2.99
N ARG A 85 3.04 3.76 1.80
CA ARG A 85 2.92 3.07 0.51
C ARG A 85 3.93 1.93 0.41
N THR A 86 5.20 2.19 0.70
CA THR A 86 6.28 1.20 0.61
C THR A 86 6.02 0.02 1.54
N ILE A 87 5.68 0.28 2.81
CA ILE A 87 5.42 -0.78 3.80
C ILE A 87 4.16 -1.58 3.46
N ILE A 88 3.06 -0.91 3.12
CA ILE A 88 1.77 -1.57 2.84
C ILE A 88 1.85 -2.42 1.58
N SER A 89 2.44 -1.90 0.50
CA SER A 89 2.60 -2.65 -0.74
C SER A 89 3.48 -3.87 -0.55
N ARG A 90 4.67 -3.72 0.06
CA ARG A 90 5.58 -4.84 0.35
C ARG A 90 4.90 -5.88 1.24
N ARG A 91 4.16 -5.46 2.26
CA ARG A 91 3.37 -6.35 3.13
C ARG A 91 2.36 -7.14 2.31
N ALA A 92 1.56 -6.48 1.48
CA ALA A 92 0.53 -7.13 0.69
C ALA A 92 1.09 -8.22 -0.22
N TYR A 93 2.20 -7.96 -0.93
CA TYR A 93 2.83 -8.97 -1.80
C TYR A 93 3.39 -10.14 -0.98
N VAL A 94 4.13 -9.87 0.10
CA VAL A 94 4.68 -10.93 0.96
C VAL A 94 3.57 -11.80 1.55
N THR A 95 2.52 -11.18 2.10
CA THR A 95 1.37 -11.89 2.68
C THR A 95 0.64 -12.71 1.63
N ALA A 96 0.42 -12.16 0.44
CA ALA A 96 -0.31 -12.86 -0.61
C ALA A 96 0.42 -14.14 -1.05
N TYR A 97 1.76 -14.11 -1.15
CA TYR A 97 2.55 -15.33 -1.38
C TYR A 97 2.36 -16.35 -0.25
N CYS A 98 2.50 -15.94 1.01
CA CYS A 98 2.31 -16.81 2.17
C CYS A 98 0.93 -17.48 2.19
N ASP A 99 -0.11 -16.72 1.85
CA ASP A 99 -1.50 -17.17 1.90
C ASP A 99 -1.85 -18.11 0.73
N ASN A 100 -1.12 -18.02 -0.40
CA ASN A 100 -1.47 -18.73 -1.64
C ASN A 100 -0.31 -19.60 -2.18
N ILE A 101 0.53 -20.14 -1.29
CA ILE A 101 1.65 -21.05 -1.65
C ILE A 101 1.17 -22.22 -2.53
N GLN A 102 -0.10 -22.61 -2.45
CA GLN A 102 -0.66 -23.70 -3.28
C GLN A 102 -0.90 -23.31 -4.76
N GLN A 103 -1.04 -22.03 -5.10
CA GLN A 103 -1.30 -21.56 -6.46
C GLN A 103 -0.02 -21.21 -7.24
N VAL A 104 1.07 -20.92 -6.53
CA VAL A 104 2.40 -20.64 -7.12
C VAL A 104 3.32 -21.84 -6.92
N SER A 105 3.90 -22.36 -8.00
CA SER A 105 4.69 -23.59 -7.93
C SER A 105 6.09 -23.38 -7.31
N SER A 106 6.57 -22.15 -7.17
CA SER A 106 7.80 -21.80 -6.43
C SER A 106 7.92 -20.30 -6.10
N LEU A 107 8.82 -19.93 -5.17
CA LEU A 107 9.19 -18.53 -4.89
C LEU A 107 9.78 -17.84 -6.13
N ALA A 108 10.62 -18.52 -6.90
CA ALA A 108 11.25 -17.96 -8.10
C ALA A 108 10.19 -17.55 -9.15
N GLN A 109 9.18 -18.39 -9.31
CA GLN A 109 8.04 -18.13 -10.19
C GLN A 109 7.23 -16.91 -9.73
N TYR A 110 6.98 -16.78 -8.42
CA TYR A 110 6.29 -15.63 -7.86
C TYR A 110 7.07 -14.33 -8.08
N LEU A 111 8.38 -14.34 -7.82
CA LEU A 111 9.25 -13.17 -8.02
C LEU A 111 9.31 -12.77 -9.50
N ASN A 112 9.29 -13.72 -10.44
CA ASN A 112 9.22 -13.43 -11.86
C ASN A 112 7.90 -12.76 -12.26
N ILE A 113 6.76 -13.21 -11.71
CA ILE A 113 5.45 -12.56 -11.94
C ILE A 113 5.52 -11.10 -11.46
N LEU A 114 5.99 -10.86 -10.24
CA LEU A 114 6.12 -9.50 -9.71
C LEU A 114 7.03 -8.62 -10.58
N LYS A 115 8.18 -9.16 -11.01
CA LYS A 115 9.10 -8.44 -11.87
C LYS A 115 8.46 -8.02 -13.20
N SER A 116 7.60 -8.86 -13.78
CA SER A 116 6.90 -8.55 -15.04
C SER A 116 5.97 -7.33 -14.95
N VAL A 117 5.53 -6.99 -13.74
CA VAL A 117 4.69 -5.82 -13.43
C VAL A 117 5.45 -4.71 -12.70
N ASN A 118 6.78 -4.69 -12.84
CA ASN A 118 7.67 -3.70 -12.20
C ASN A 118 7.57 -3.66 -10.67
N VAL A 119 7.22 -4.79 -10.04
CA VAL A 119 7.25 -4.95 -8.59
C VAL A 119 8.50 -5.76 -8.25
N GLU A 120 9.45 -5.13 -7.57
CA GLU A 120 10.65 -5.83 -7.08
C GLU A 120 10.57 -6.04 -5.57
N LEU A 121 10.67 -7.31 -5.15
CA LEU A 121 10.93 -7.67 -3.77
C LEU A 121 12.41 -8.01 -3.63
N SER A 122 13.10 -7.36 -2.71
CA SER A 122 14.48 -7.70 -2.33
C SER A 122 14.55 -9.00 -1.51
N ILE A 123 13.95 -10.07 -2.02
CA ILE A 123 13.84 -11.39 -1.40
C ILE A 123 14.36 -12.42 -2.40
N LYS A 124 15.27 -13.27 -1.94
CA LYS A 124 15.91 -14.33 -2.73
C LYS A 124 15.62 -15.72 -2.20
N THR A 125 15.19 -15.82 -0.94
CA THR A 125 14.96 -17.11 -0.25
C THR A 125 13.66 -17.09 0.55
N GLU A 126 13.10 -18.28 0.83
CA GLU A 126 11.93 -18.40 1.70
C GLU A 126 12.21 -17.91 3.12
N MET A 127 13.44 -18.06 3.60
CA MET A 127 13.85 -17.54 4.91
C MET A 127 13.81 -16.00 4.94
N GLU A 128 14.28 -15.35 3.89
CA GLU A 128 14.14 -13.89 3.72
C GLU A 128 12.67 -13.47 3.63
N LEU A 129 11.80 -14.30 3.05
CA LEU A 129 10.36 -14.04 2.99
C LEU A 129 9.69 -14.11 4.36
N ILE A 130 10.03 -15.13 5.17
CA ILE A 130 9.58 -15.23 6.57
C ILE A 130 10.08 -14.04 7.38
N SER A 131 11.35 -13.65 7.19
CA SER A 131 11.93 -12.46 7.83
C SER A 131 11.19 -11.19 7.44
N ALA A 132 10.93 -10.99 6.14
CA ALA A 132 10.20 -9.84 5.63
C ALA A 132 8.76 -9.80 6.18
N SER A 133 8.08 -10.94 6.27
CA SER A 133 6.74 -11.03 6.85
C SER A 133 6.70 -10.53 8.30
N LYS A 134 7.64 -11.00 9.13
CA LYS A 134 7.80 -10.54 10.51
C LYS A 134 8.14 -9.05 10.59
N GLU A 135 9.08 -8.61 9.77
CA GLU A 135 9.51 -7.21 9.68
C GLU A 135 8.32 -6.28 9.34
N LEU A 136 7.52 -6.66 8.35
CA LEU A 136 6.40 -5.85 7.86
C LEU A 136 5.19 -5.86 8.81
N ALA A 137 4.99 -6.94 9.55
CA ALA A 137 4.01 -6.99 10.65
C ALA A 137 4.34 -5.98 11.75
N GLN A 138 5.62 -5.67 11.96
CA GLN A 138 6.08 -4.69 12.95
C GLN A 138 5.97 -3.25 12.41
N TRP A 139 6.30 -3.03 11.13
CA TRP A 139 6.30 -1.69 10.54
C TRP A 139 4.90 -1.12 10.26
N PHE A 140 3.92 -1.98 9.95
CA PHE A 140 2.56 -1.50 9.66
C PHE A 140 1.93 -0.73 10.84
N PRO A 141 1.97 -1.24 12.09
CA PRO A 141 1.53 -0.48 13.27
C PRO A 141 2.30 0.82 13.50
N VAL A 142 3.59 0.88 13.15
CA VAL A 142 4.41 2.11 13.26
C VAL A 142 3.83 3.20 12.34
N VAL A 143 3.52 2.87 11.08
CA VAL A 143 2.89 3.80 10.14
C VAL A 143 1.52 4.26 10.66
N LEU A 144 0.72 3.35 11.20
CA LEU A 144 -0.58 3.67 11.79
C LEU A 144 -0.45 4.66 12.95
N CYS A 145 0.47 4.42 13.89
CA CYS A 145 0.70 5.30 15.03
C CYS A 145 1.24 6.67 14.60
N ALA A 146 2.11 6.72 13.60
CA ALA A 146 2.59 7.97 13.01
C ALA A 146 1.46 8.75 12.32
N ALA A 147 0.53 8.06 11.64
CA ALA A 147 -0.63 8.69 11.02
C ALA A 147 -1.58 9.27 12.08
N LEU A 148 -1.76 8.58 13.20
CA LEU A 148 -2.51 9.10 14.35
C LEU A 148 -1.85 10.35 14.95
N ALA A 149 -0.53 10.33 15.16
CA ALA A 149 0.24 11.46 15.67
C ALA A 149 0.16 12.70 14.76
N LEU A 150 0.17 12.53 13.43
CA LEU A 150 -0.02 13.63 12.47
C LEU A 150 -1.49 14.04 12.27
N LYS A 151 -2.43 13.41 12.97
CA LYS A 151 -3.88 13.55 12.73
C LYS A 151 -4.23 13.34 11.25
N ASP A 152 -3.55 12.39 10.63
CA ASP A 152 -3.70 12.00 9.23
C ASP A 152 -4.36 10.62 9.08
N TYR A 153 -5.00 10.16 10.15
CA TYR A 153 -5.76 8.92 10.20
C TYR A 153 -7.27 9.20 10.17
N ARG A 154 -7.99 8.51 9.28
CA ARG A 154 -9.45 8.40 9.26
C ARG A 154 -9.80 6.93 9.04
N SER A 155 -10.95 6.48 9.56
CA SER A 155 -11.47 5.12 9.31
C SER A 155 -11.45 4.78 7.82
N ASP A 156 -11.78 5.75 6.98
CA ASP A 156 -11.80 5.64 5.51
C ASP A 156 -10.68 6.47 4.85
N GLY A 157 -9.55 6.60 5.54
CA GLY A 157 -8.40 7.39 5.11
C GLY A 157 -7.52 6.67 4.08
N TRP A 158 -6.47 7.37 3.63
CA TRP A 158 -5.50 6.85 2.66
C TRP A 158 -4.87 5.52 3.09
N LEU A 159 -4.61 5.36 4.40
CA LEU A 159 -3.95 4.18 4.96
C LEU A 159 -4.79 2.92 4.71
N HIS A 160 -6.09 3.00 5.02
CA HIS A 160 -7.01 1.88 4.85
C HIS A 160 -7.24 1.54 3.37
N CYS A 161 -7.35 2.57 2.53
CA CYS A 161 -7.49 2.40 1.10
C CYS A 161 -6.24 1.76 0.48
N TYR A 162 -5.02 2.14 0.88
CA TYR A 162 -3.81 1.47 0.43
C TYR A 162 -3.79 0.01 0.83
N THR A 163 -4.18 -0.32 2.08
CA THR A 163 -4.24 -1.73 2.51
C THR A 163 -5.11 -2.55 1.57
N ILE A 164 -6.34 -2.10 1.31
CA ILE A 164 -7.25 -2.81 0.40
C ILE A 164 -6.71 -2.88 -1.02
N LEU A 165 -6.22 -1.78 -1.57
CA LEU A 165 -5.81 -1.75 -2.96
C LEU A 165 -4.61 -2.65 -3.22
N TYR A 166 -3.61 -2.61 -2.34
CA TYR A 166 -2.44 -3.46 -2.49
C TYR A 166 -2.75 -4.92 -2.18
N GLU A 167 -3.61 -5.22 -1.20
CA GLU A 167 -4.05 -6.60 -0.93
C GLU A 167 -4.84 -7.19 -2.10
N PHE A 168 -5.77 -6.41 -2.67
CA PHE A 168 -6.52 -6.82 -3.86
C PHE A 168 -5.59 -7.03 -5.07
N HIS A 169 -4.69 -6.07 -5.33
CA HIS A 169 -3.71 -6.17 -6.41
C HIS A 169 -2.80 -7.39 -6.28
N ALA A 170 -2.27 -7.65 -5.08
CA ALA A 170 -1.43 -8.82 -4.83
C ALA A 170 -2.19 -10.14 -5.05
N ARG A 171 -3.47 -10.21 -4.68
CA ARG A 171 -4.32 -11.39 -4.94
C ARG A 171 -4.57 -11.61 -6.44
N GLN A 172 -4.88 -10.55 -7.18
CA GLN A 172 -5.11 -10.63 -8.63
C GLN A 172 -3.87 -11.12 -9.38
N LEU A 173 -2.68 -10.68 -8.98
CA LEU A 173 -1.42 -11.17 -9.57
C LEU A 173 -1.18 -12.66 -9.32
N ILE A 174 -1.63 -13.19 -8.18
CA ILE A 174 -1.50 -14.62 -7.86
C ILE A 174 -2.53 -15.43 -8.65
N GLU A 175 -3.79 -15.02 -8.57
CA GLU A 175 -4.91 -15.68 -9.25
C GLU A 175 -4.69 -15.76 -10.77
N HIS A 176 -4.03 -14.74 -11.34
CA HIS A 176 -3.73 -14.66 -12.76
C HIS A 176 -2.25 -14.81 -13.09
N GLY A 177 -1.44 -15.34 -12.16
CA GLY A 177 0.01 -15.45 -12.30
C GLY A 177 0.49 -16.22 -13.54
N GLN A 178 -0.27 -17.22 -13.97
CA GLN A 178 0.00 -18.00 -15.19
C GLN A 178 -0.08 -17.15 -16.47
N VAL A 179 -0.91 -16.09 -16.47
CA VAL A 179 -1.02 -15.15 -17.60
C VAL A 179 0.29 -14.38 -17.79
N PHE A 180 0.96 -14.02 -16.70
CA PHE A 180 2.20 -13.25 -16.73
C PHE A 180 3.41 -14.09 -17.15
N GLN A 181 3.39 -15.38 -16.82
CA GLN A 181 4.44 -16.32 -17.27
C GLN A 181 4.47 -16.45 -18.78
N TYR A 182 3.30 -16.53 -19.40
CA TYR A 182 3.14 -16.54 -20.85
C TYR A 182 3.79 -15.30 -21.51
N ILE A 183 3.73 -14.14 -20.87
CA ILE A 183 4.32 -12.90 -21.38
C ILE A 183 5.85 -12.87 -21.15
N SER A 184 6.35 -13.56 -20.12
CA SER A 184 7.76 -13.51 -19.71
C SER A 184 8.67 -14.59 -20.29
N ASP A 185 8.12 -15.71 -20.79
CA ASP A 185 8.91 -16.80 -21.37
C ASP A 185 9.19 -16.56 -22.86
N ASP A 186 10.37 -16.03 -23.18
CA ASP A 186 10.89 -15.89 -24.56
C ASP A 186 10.99 -17.24 -25.31
N ASN A 187 10.93 -18.37 -24.59
CA ASN A 187 11.07 -19.73 -25.13
C ASN A 187 9.78 -20.56 -25.12
N ALA A 188 8.65 -20.02 -24.64
CA ALA A 188 7.38 -20.72 -24.69
C ALA A 188 6.85 -20.72 -26.13
N ILE A 189 6.30 -21.87 -26.57
CA ILE A 189 5.60 -21.98 -27.85
C ILE A 189 4.54 -20.88 -27.90
N GLN A 190 4.62 -20.00 -28.91
CA GLN A 190 3.68 -18.88 -29.13
C GLN A 190 2.29 -19.41 -29.48
N GLU A 191 1.55 -19.92 -28.51
CA GLU A 191 0.11 -20.11 -28.62
C GLU A 191 -0.58 -18.77 -28.30
N GLU A 192 -1.42 -18.26 -29.20
CA GLU A 192 -2.10 -16.98 -28.96
C GLU A 192 -2.76 -16.94 -27.57
N PRO A 193 -2.62 -15.82 -26.83
CA PRO A 193 -3.20 -15.71 -25.50
C PRO A 193 -4.72 -15.89 -25.57
N THR A 194 -5.24 -16.74 -24.68
CA THR A 194 -6.68 -16.98 -24.56
C THR A 194 -7.41 -15.68 -24.19
N THR A 195 -8.69 -15.58 -24.54
CA THR A 195 -9.55 -14.45 -24.13
C THR A 195 -9.49 -14.20 -22.63
N LYS A 196 -9.45 -15.28 -21.83
CA LYS A 196 -9.34 -15.19 -20.36
C LYS A 196 -8.01 -14.55 -19.92
N GLN A 197 -6.89 -14.94 -20.54
CA GLN A 197 -5.57 -14.33 -20.30
C GLN A 197 -5.56 -12.84 -20.66
N CYS A 198 -6.09 -12.47 -21.83
CA CYS A 198 -6.17 -11.08 -22.26
C CYS A 198 -7.03 -10.20 -21.34
N LEU A 199 -8.13 -10.74 -20.82
CA LEU A 199 -9.01 -10.06 -19.87
C LEU A 199 -8.31 -9.85 -18.52
N SER A 200 -7.68 -10.91 -17.97
CA SER A 200 -6.93 -10.81 -16.71
C SER A 200 -5.79 -9.79 -16.79
N LEU A 201 -5.03 -9.78 -17.88
CA LEU A 201 -3.97 -8.79 -18.10
C LEU A 201 -4.54 -7.37 -18.18
N SER A 202 -5.64 -7.19 -18.92
CA SER A 202 -6.32 -5.90 -19.01
C SER A 202 -6.78 -5.40 -17.65
N ASN A 203 -7.36 -6.27 -16.81
CA ASN A 203 -7.82 -5.90 -15.47
C ASN A 203 -6.68 -5.44 -14.56
N ILE A 204 -5.52 -6.10 -14.62
CA ILE A 204 -4.35 -5.74 -13.81
C ILE A 204 -3.77 -4.41 -14.26
N ILE A 205 -3.61 -4.18 -15.58
CA ILE A 205 -3.18 -2.87 -16.12
C ILE A 205 -4.14 -1.75 -15.70
N LEU A 206 -5.45 -2.02 -15.71
CA LEU A 206 -6.47 -1.04 -15.31
C LEU A 206 -6.40 -0.74 -13.80
N LEU A 207 -6.15 -1.76 -12.98
CA LEU A 207 -5.94 -1.61 -11.54
C LEU A 207 -4.66 -0.83 -11.21
N GLU A 208 -3.56 -1.09 -11.91
CA GLU A 208 -2.31 -0.33 -11.76
C GLU A 208 -2.51 1.15 -12.08
N LYS A 209 -3.11 1.46 -13.23
CA LYS A 209 -3.45 2.84 -13.62
C LYS A 209 -4.35 3.52 -12.60
N PHE A 210 -5.29 2.76 -12.02
CA PHE A 210 -6.16 3.26 -10.97
C PHE A 210 -5.38 3.58 -9.68
N MET A 211 -4.49 2.68 -9.25
CA MET A 211 -3.64 2.88 -8.08
C MET A 211 -2.67 4.06 -8.26
N ASP A 212 -2.13 4.27 -9.46
CA ASP A 212 -1.30 5.43 -9.77
C ASP A 212 -2.07 6.74 -9.63
N MET A 213 -3.30 6.81 -10.18
CA MET A 213 -4.16 7.98 -10.01
C MET A 213 -4.48 8.24 -8.54
N PHE A 214 -4.77 7.18 -7.78
CA PHE A 214 -5.02 7.28 -6.34
C PHE A 214 -3.80 7.80 -5.58
N HIS A 215 -2.62 7.28 -5.90
CA HIS A 215 -1.34 7.69 -5.33
C HIS A 215 -1.08 9.19 -5.57
N GLN A 216 -1.20 9.63 -6.83
CA GLN A 216 -1.02 11.03 -7.19
C GLN A 216 -1.95 11.95 -6.40
N LYS A 217 -3.21 11.54 -6.21
CA LYS A 217 -4.18 12.33 -5.44
C LYS A 217 -3.86 12.36 -3.94
N ILE A 218 -3.46 11.25 -3.33
CA ILE A 218 -3.07 11.24 -1.92
C ILE A 218 -1.81 12.10 -1.68
N MET A 219 -0.90 12.19 -2.66
CA MET A 219 0.33 12.95 -2.49
C MET A 219 0.15 14.48 -2.51
N THR A 220 -1.06 14.99 -2.72
CA THR A 220 -1.35 16.43 -2.62
C THR A 220 -1.48 16.94 -1.19
N GLY A 221 -1.40 16.07 -0.18
CA GLY A 221 -1.42 16.45 1.25
C GLY A 221 -2.81 16.60 1.87
N ASP A 222 -3.87 16.69 1.06
CA ASP A 222 -5.24 16.82 1.56
C ASP A 222 -5.76 15.51 2.15
N ALA A 223 -6.35 15.60 3.34
CA ALA A 223 -7.08 14.49 3.94
C ALA A 223 -8.46 14.38 3.29
N SER A 224 -8.53 13.78 2.10
CA SER A 224 -9.80 13.38 1.51
C SER A 224 -10.37 12.20 2.31
N THR A 225 -11.63 12.28 2.73
CA THR A 225 -12.41 11.09 3.08
C THR A 225 -12.69 10.35 1.79
N TYR A 226 -12.17 9.13 1.66
CA TYR A 226 -12.50 8.25 0.56
C TYR A 226 -13.71 7.42 1.00
N ASN A 227 -14.69 7.16 0.12
CA ASN A 227 -15.82 6.31 0.51
C ASN A 227 -15.38 4.81 0.43
N PHE A 228 -14.82 4.34 1.52
CA PHE A 228 -14.20 3.03 1.59
C PHE A 228 -15.15 1.88 1.20
N GLN A 229 -16.40 1.91 1.65
CA GLN A 229 -17.39 0.91 1.28
C GLN A 229 -17.63 0.86 -0.23
N LYS A 230 -17.74 2.02 -0.90
CA LYS A 230 -17.87 2.05 -2.36
C LYS A 230 -16.62 1.56 -3.09
N LEU A 231 -15.42 1.79 -2.54
CA LEU A 231 -14.19 1.23 -3.08
C LEU A 231 -14.22 -0.30 -3.00
N ILE A 232 -14.55 -0.84 -1.83
CA ILE A 232 -14.77 -2.27 -1.61
C ILE A 232 -15.83 -2.80 -2.57
N ASP A 233 -17.02 -2.20 -2.62
CA ASP A 233 -18.12 -2.61 -3.46
C ASP A 233 -17.72 -2.63 -4.94
N SER A 234 -16.86 -1.71 -5.38
CA SER A 234 -16.36 -1.66 -6.76
C SER A 234 -15.31 -2.72 -7.07
N LEU A 235 -14.58 -3.19 -6.04
CA LEU A 235 -13.60 -4.26 -6.17
C LEU A 235 -14.26 -5.64 -6.01
N ILE A 236 -15.29 -5.77 -5.16
CA ILE A 236 -16.00 -7.01 -4.84
C ILE A 236 -17.15 -7.31 -5.80
N ASN A 237 -17.98 -6.32 -6.19
CA ASN A 237 -19.08 -6.54 -7.12
C ASN A 237 -18.56 -6.65 -8.56
N GLU A 238 -17.97 -7.79 -8.87
CA GLU A 238 -18.10 -8.64 -10.07
C GLU A 238 -18.42 -8.04 -11.46
N GLU A 239 -18.15 -6.76 -11.77
CA GLU A 239 -18.20 -6.26 -13.15
C GLU A 239 -17.06 -6.83 -14.04
N TYR A 240 -16.16 -7.66 -13.49
CA TYR A 240 -15.06 -8.32 -14.22
C TYR A 240 -15.20 -9.84 -14.35
N LEU A 241 -16.16 -10.45 -13.66
CA LEU A 241 -16.44 -11.90 -13.75
C LEU A 241 -17.56 -12.24 -14.75
N HIS A 242 -18.24 -11.22 -15.28
CA HIS A 242 -19.38 -11.37 -16.18
C HIS A 242 -19.23 -10.52 -17.46
N LEU A 243 -18.16 -10.75 -18.23
CA LEU A 243 -18.10 -10.44 -19.66
C LEU A 243 -17.32 -11.52 -20.40
#